data_AF-A0A117SE78-F1
#
_entry.id   AF-A0A117SE78-F1
#
_cell.length_a   1.000
_cell.length_b   1.000
_cell.length_c   1.000
_cell.angle_alpha   90.00
_cell.angle_beta   90.00
_cell.angle_gamma   90.00
#
_symmetry.space_group_name_H-M   'P 1'
#
loop_
_entity.id
_entity.type
_entity.pdbx_description
1 polymer ?
#
loop_
_entity_poly.entity_id
_entity_poly.type
_entity_poly.pdbx_seq_one_letter_code
_entity_poly.pdbx_strand_id
1 'polypeptide(L)'
;MYCKPKVNNGSVVIYYGVAGIMRFPTGVKISKLKDRNKKFKDWDYKKNMVRVDVKNATDMNKTIDNWLTKADDIVSLYLKDSVEISASELNKELTKIKQGKVEIKTSILLDHYAEYMKRKRNQLVERENKSDISYITYGTFKSTILDFEAENDVKLKISDVANTEWLNNFHLWLTKKRPKEILVNNKIYKFKTKGNLKTASVDKRFEVLTGFFGYLKEKNLIEDERFLKNYKKREIIIAEKIKTTLLIDELHELYNHKFEDVTFEQVKLLFLFSCLTGFRWKDIEEFDKDFISDMKGRKVYKHIASKTRNTNGKVATIPFCDLAIEILEKLDYNLFRFSNGYTNRVLHELLKKSNLFNETTLAQDTKTGRRFKRYELLTMHKGRDTFITNLIDTVPLNELMSYTSHEKLSTLQKYIDKSRDINPEFVTIFDKKA
;
A
#
# COMPACT_ATOMS: atom_id res chain seq x y z
N MET A 1 6.81 -7.54 41.99
CA MET A 1 5.64 -8.42 41.81
C MET A 1 4.48 -7.83 42.58
N TYR A 2 3.44 -7.42 41.85
CA TYR A 2 2.22 -6.80 42.36
C TYR A 2 1.19 -7.88 42.77
N CYS A 3 1.24 -9.01 42.07
CA CYS A 3 0.45 -10.20 42.33
C CYS A 3 1.22 -11.20 43.20
N LYS A 4 0.50 -12.12 43.85
CA LYS A 4 1.13 -13.21 44.65
C LYS A 4 0.38 -14.54 44.48
N PRO A 5 1.08 -15.68 44.33
CA PRO A 5 0.45 -16.99 44.41
C PRO A 5 -0.08 -17.26 45.82
N LYS A 6 -1.32 -17.77 45.93
CA LYS A 6 -1.91 -18.21 47.20
C LYS A 6 -2.69 -19.50 47.00
N VAL A 7 -2.78 -20.31 48.06
CA VAL A 7 -3.68 -21.47 48.06
C VAL A 7 -5.07 -21.06 48.54
N ASN A 8 -6.09 -21.43 47.77
CA ASN A 8 -7.50 -21.25 48.09
C ASN A 8 -8.23 -22.59 47.93
N ASN A 9 -8.61 -23.22 49.05
CA ASN A 9 -9.32 -24.50 49.09
C ASN A 9 -8.70 -25.63 48.23
N GLY A 10 -7.36 -25.75 48.26
CA GLY A 10 -6.62 -26.74 47.46
C GLY A 10 -6.38 -26.35 45.99
N SER A 11 -6.88 -25.19 45.55
CA SER A 11 -6.54 -24.59 44.25
C SER A 11 -5.49 -23.50 44.45
N VAL A 12 -4.48 -23.44 43.57
CA VAL A 12 -3.53 -22.32 43.58
C VAL A 12 -4.06 -21.20 42.71
N VAL A 13 -4.16 -20.01 43.29
CA VAL A 13 -4.69 -18.80 42.65
C VAL A 13 -3.67 -17.68 42.63
N ILE A 14 -3.74 -16.80 41.63
CA ILE A 14 -3.07 -15.51 41.65
C ILE A 14 -3.94 -14.52 42.42
N TYR A 15 -3.36 -13.89 43.43
CA TYR A 15 -4.02 -12.92 44.31
C TYR A 15 -3.57 -11.49 43.97
N TYR A 16 -4.55 -10.59 43.89
CA TYR A 16 -4.34 -9.15 43.69
C TYR A 16 -5.41 -8.36 44.46
N GLY A 17 -5.05 -7.19 45.01
CA GLY A 17 -5.82 -6.51 46.06
C GLY A 17 -6.16 -5.03 45.84
N VAL A 18 -5.90 -4.48 44.65
CA VAL A 18 -6.17 -3.06 44.37
C VAL A 18 -7.61 -2.87 43.92
N ALA A 19 -8.33 -1.91 44.52
CA ALA A 19 -9.73 -1.60 44.26
C ALA A 19 -10.65 -2.85 44.23
N GLY A 20 -10.39 -3.82 45.13
CA GLY A 20 -11.12 -5.08 45.24
C GLY A 20 -10.19 -6.28 45.47
N ILE A 21 -10.74 -7.49 45.52
CA ILE A 21 -9.96 -8.73 45.70
C ILE A 21 -10.15 -9.66 44.50
N MET A 22 -9.06 -9.98 43.82
CA MET A 22 -9.01 -10.99 42.76
C MET A 22 -8.37 -12.29 43.28
N ARG A 23 -8.97 -13.43 42.91
CA ARG A 23 -8.42 -14.78 43.11
C ARG A 23 -8.51 -15.55 41.80
N PHE A 24 -7.55 -15.35 40.91
CA PHE A 24 -7.58 -15.94 39.57
C PHE A 24 -7.05 -17.39 39.59
N PRO A 25 -7.83 -18.40 39.17
CA PRO A 25 -7.41 -19.80 39.25
C PRO A 25 -6.38 -20.16 38.17
N THR A 26 -5.18 -20.56 38.59
CA THR A 26 -4.07 -20.99 37.71
C THR A 26 -4.35 -22.31 36.99
N GLY A 27 -5.27 -23.13 37.54
CA GLY A 27 -5.53 -24.50 37.10
C GLY A 27 -4.76 -25.56 37.90
N VAL A 28 -3.77 -25.14 38.70
CA VAL A 28 -3.00 -26.04 39.57
C VAL A 28 -3.80 -26.38 40.83
N LYS A 29 -3.89 -27.68 41.14
CA LYS A 29 -4.53 -28.22 42.35
C LYS A 29 -3.51 -28.98 43.19
N ILE A 30 -3.57 -28.80 44.50
CA ILE A 30 -2.74 -29.52 45.48
C ILE A 30 -3.63 -30.35 46.41
N SER A 31 -3.05 -31.28 47.17
CA SER A 31 -3.78 -32.08 48.15
C SER A 31 -4.49 -31.19 49.18
N LYS A 32 -5.70 -31.61 49.58
CA LYS A 32 -6.45 -30.95 50.66
C LYS A 32 -5.97 -31.34 52.06
N LEU A 33 -4.98 -32.23 52.16
CA LEU A 33 -4.40 -32.64 53.43
C LEU A 33 -3.73 -31.46 54.12
N LYS A 34 -4.08 -31.26 55.39
CA LYS A 34 -3.56 -30.18 56.23
C LYS A 34 -2.70 -30.74 57.35
N ASP A 35 -1.74 -29.95 57.80
CA ASP A 35 -1.00 -30.20 59.03
C ASP A 35 -1.83 -29.83 60.28
N ARG A 36 -1.24 -30.04 61.47
CA ARG A 36 -1.86 -29.68 62.76
C ARG A 36 -2.18 -28.18 62.87
N ASN A 37 -1.52 -27.34 62.07
CA ASN A 37 -1.72 -25.89 62.01
C ASN A 37 -2.72 -25.46 60.92
N LYS A 38 -3.49 -26.41 60.35
CA LYS A 38 -4.47 -26.18 59.28
C LYS A 38 -3.85 -25.65 57.97
N LYS A 39 -2.53 -25.78 57.77
CA LYS A 39 -1.82 -25.40 56.54
C LYS A 39 -1.75 -26.58 55.58
N PHE A 40 -1.85 -26.32 54.27
CA PHE A 40 -1.77 -27.37 53.26
C PHE A 40 -0.36 -27.96 53.21
N LYS A 41 -0.26 -29.28 53.30
CA LYS A 41 1.04 -29.98 53.38
C LYS A 41 1.88 -29.81 52.11
N ASP A 42 1.22 -29.71 50.96
CA ASP A 42 1.83 -29.64 49.63
C ASP A 42 2.33 -28.23 49.24
N TRP A 43 2.09 -27.21 50.08
CA TRP A 43 2.43 -25.83 49.79
C TRP A 43 3.55 -25.30 50.68
N ASP A 44 4.58 -24.72 50.08
CA ASP A 44 5.60 -23.96 50.77
C ASP A 44 5.15 -22.50 50.95
N TYR A 45 4.70 -22.17 52.16
CA TYR A 45 4.25 -20.83 52.51
C TYR A 45 5.39 -19.79 52.60
N LYS A 46 6.66 -20.22 52.71
CA LYS A 46 7.81 -19.29 52.69
C LYS A 46 8.17 -18.92 51.25
N LYS A 47 8.15 -19.92 50.36
CA LYS A 47 8.52 -19.75 48.95
C LYS A 47 7.34 -19.41 48.02
N ASN A 48 6.10 -19.49 48.52
CA ASN A 48 4.86 -19.34 47.74
C ASN A 48 4.81 -20.24 46.50
N MET A 49 5.18 -21.51 46.70
CA MET A 49 5.24 -22.51 45.63
C MET A 49 4.77 -23.88 46.12
N VAL A 50 4.45 -24.77 45.19
CA VAL A 50 4.22 -26.19 45.48
C VAL A 50 5.54 -26.82 45.91
N ARG A 51 5.54 -27.59 47.00
CA ARG A 51 6.77 -28.21 47.50
C ARG A 51 7.34 -29.21 46.50
N VAL A 52 8.67 -29.30 46.48
CA VAL A 52 9.44 -30.09 45.50
C VAL A 52 9.21 -31.60 45.59
N ASP A 53 8.74 -32.10 46.74
CA ASP A 53 8.40 -33.50 47.00
C ASP A 53 7.02 -33.90 46.45
N VAL A 54 6.22 -32.94 45.99
CA VAL A 54 4.92 -33.20 45.36
C VAL A 54 5.13 -33.68 43.92
N LYS A 55 4.41 -34.73 43.52
CA LYS A 55 4.45 -35.25 42.13
C LYS A 55 4.11 -34.14 41.14
N ASN A 56 4.95 -33.98 40.10
CA ASN A 56 4.86 -32.94 39.07
C ASN A 56 5.00 -31.49 39.59
N ALA A 57 5.60 -31.28 40.77
CA ALA A 57 5.80 -29.95 41.36
C ALA A 57 6.50 -28.97 40.41
N THR A 58 7.47 -29.43 39.61
CA THR A 58 8.18 -28.60 38.62
C THR A 58 7.22 -27.98 37.61
N ASP A 59 6.36 -28.79 36.98
CA ASP A 59 5.40 -28.31 35.97
C ASP A 59 4.29 -27.46 36.59
N MET A 60 3.86 -27.82 37.80
CA MET A 60 2.89 -27.05 38.58
C MET A 60 3.43 -25.65 38.89
N ASN A 61 4.67 -25.56 39.39
CA ASN A 61 5.32 -24.29 39.69
C ASN A 61 5.58 -23.45 38.44
N LYS A 62 5.98 -24.08 37.32
CA LYS A 62 6.11 -23.40 36.02
C LYS A 62 4.77 -22.80 35.55
N THR A 63 3.67 -23.52 35.77
CA THR A 63 2.32 -23.04 35.43
C THR A 63 1.90 -21.84 36.30
N ILE A 64 2.19 -21.90 37.60
CA ILE A 64 1.93 -20.81 38.54
C ILE A 64 2.72 -19.56 38.15
N ASP A 65 4.01 -19.73 37.86
CA ASP A 65 4.92 -18.64 37.50
C ASP A 65 4.52 -17.95 36.18
N ASN A 66 4.11 -18.72 35.18
CA ASN A 66 3.57 -18.18 33.92
C ASN A 66 2.33 -17.30 34.15
N TRP A 67 1.38 -17.75 34.98
CA TRP A 67 0.20 -16.95 35.32
C TRP A 67 0.52 -15.73 36.18
N LEU A 68 1.50 -15.85 37.08
CA LEU A 68 1.96 -14.74 37.91
C LEU A 68 2.60 -13.65 37.04
N THR A 69 3.49 -14.04 36.13
CA THR A 69 4.15 -13.13 35.17
C THR A 69 3.13 -12.39 34.32
N LYS A 70 2.16 -13.12 33.73
CA LYS A 70 1.08 -12.51 32.93
C LYS A 70 0.29 -11.46 33.71
N ALA A 71 -0.02 -11.73 34.97
CA ALA A 71 -0.76 -10.80 35.82
C ALA A 71 0.08 -9.57 36.16
N ASP A 72 1.35 -9.77 36.52
CA ASP A 72 2.27 -8.67 36.84
C ASP A 72 2.59 -7.79 35.62
N ASP A 73 2.71 -8.36 34.42
CA ASP A 73 2.90 -7.60 33.19
C ASP A 73 1.71 -6.68 32.90
N ILE A 74 0.48 -7.18 33.05
CA ILE A 74 -0.73 -6.36 32.87
C ILE A 74 -0.75 -5.23 33.90
N VAL A 75 -0.49 -5.51 35.17
CA VAL A 75 -0.44 -4.45 36.20
C VAL A 75 0.64 -3.42 35.90
N SER A 76 1.83 -3.86 35.46
CA SER A 76 2.95 -2.98 35.11
C SER A 76 2.63 -2.05 33.94
N LEU A 77 1.83 -2.50 32.97
CA LEU A 77 1.39 -1.66 31.85
C LEU A 77 0.54 -0.48 32.32
N TYR A 78 -0.43 -0.71 33.21
CA TYR A 78 -1.30 0.34 33.72
C TYR A 78 -0.54 1.34 34.60
N LEU A 79 0.41 0.86 35.40
CA LEU A 79 1.22 1.72 36.26
C LEU A 79 2.16 2.65 35.46
N LYS A 80 2.59 2.28 34.25
CA LYS A 80 3.36 3.18 33.37
C LYS A 80 2.58 4.44 33.00
N ASP A 81 1.25 4.33 32.89
CA ASP A 81 0.36 5.44 32.56
C ASP A 81 -0.15 6.15 33.83
N SER A 82 0.43 5.86 35.00
CA SER A 82 0.01 6.38 36.32
C SER A 82 -1.44 6.04 36.69
N VAL A 83 -1.96 4.92 36.15
CA VAL A 83 -3.30 4.41 36.42
C VAL A 83 -3.21 3.09 37.17
N GLU A 84 -4.02 2.91 38.22
CA GLU A 84 -4.15 1.63 38.91
C GLU A 84 -5.24 0.77 38.27
N ILE A 85 -4.92 -0.48 37.89
CA ILE A 85 -5.93 -1.44 37.41
C ILE A 85 -6.68 -2.05 38.59
N SER A 86 -8.01 -2.11 38.51
CA SER A 86 -8.83 -2.75 39.55
C SER A 86 -8.76 -4.28 39.50
N ALA A 87 -9.01 -4.92 40.63
CA ALA A 87 -9.12 -6.38 40.71
C ALA A 87 -10.16 -6.99 39.74
N SER A 88 -11.26 -6.27 39.49
CA SER A 88 -12.31 -6.70 38.55
C SER A 88 -11.83 -6.69 37.10
N GLU A 89 -11.12 -5.63 36.71
CA GLU A 89 -10.58 -5.47 35.37
C GLU A 89 -9.43 -6.44 35.10
N LEU A 90 -8.51 -6.61 36.04
CA LEU A 90 -7.43 -7.59 35.92
C LEU A 90 -7.98 -9.01 35.75
N ASN A 91 -9.04 -9.36 36.49
CA ASN A 91 -9.69 -10.66 36.38
C ASN A 91 -10.33 -10.85 35.00
N LYS A 92 -10.92 -9.79 34.43
CA LYS A 92 -11.49 -9.80 33.08
C LYS A 92 -10.42 -10.06 32.02
N GLU A 93 -9.28 -9.38 32.09
CA GLU A 93 -8.17 -9.57 31.15
C GLU A 93 -7.55 -10.97 31.23
N LEU A 94 -7.28 -11.46 32.45
CA LEU A 94 -6.77 -12.82 32.65
C LEU A 94 -7.76 -13.89 32.18
N THR A 95 -9.06 -13.65 32.33
CA THR A 95 -10.11 -14.57 31.85
C THR A 95 -10.15 -14.62 30.32
N LYS A 96 -9.97 -13.49 29.63
CA LYS A 96 -9.85 -13.48 28.16
C LYS A 96 -8.65 -14.31 27.68
N ILE A 97 -7.50 -14.19 28.37
CA ILE A 97 -6.31 -15.00 28.08
C ILE A 97 -6.61 -16.50 28.28
N LYS A 98 -7.23 -16.87 29.41
CA LYS A 98 -7.55 -18.27 29.73
C LYS A 98 -8.56 -18.92 28.80
N GLN A 99 -9.49 -18.14 28.23
CA GLN A 99 -10.47 -18.62 27.24
C GLN A 99 -9.89 -18.72 25.81
N GLY A 100 -8.59 -18.52 25.61
CA GLY A 100 -7.96 -18.50 24.29
C GLY A 100 -8.35 -17.29 23.43
N LYS A 101 -9.02 -16.27 24.02
CA LYS A 101 -9.38 -15.03 23.33
C LYS A 101 -8.23 -14.02 23.28
N VAL A 102 -7.18 -14.23 24.08
CA VAL A 102 -5.98 -13.39 24.10
C VAL A 102 -4.77 -14.29 24.20
N GLU A 103 -4.33 -14.83 23.06
CA GLU A 103 -3.02 -15.49 22.98
C GLU A 103 -2.06 -14.78 21.99
N ILE A 104 -2.48 -13.69 21.32
CA ILE A 104 -1.81 -13.34 20.04
C ILE A 104 -1.29 -11.88 19.92
N LYS A 105 -1.56 -10.99 20.88
CA LYS A 105 -1.01 -9.61 20.85
C LYS A 105 0.53 -9.57 20.89
N THR A 106 1.19 -10.61 21.39
CA THR A 106 2.67 -10.68 21.51
C THR A 106 3.35 -11.49 20.39
N SER A 107 2.60 -12.01 19.43
CA SER A 107 3.15 -12.78 18.31
C SER A 107 3.91 -11.88 17.32
N ILE A 108 4.92 -12.44 16.65
CA ILE A 108 5.77 -11.72 15.70
C ILE A 108 4.93 -11.31 14.48
N LEU A 109 5.00 -10.03 14.12
CA LEU A 109 4.20 -9.44 13.04
C LEU A 109 4.45 -10.12 11.69
N LEU A 110 5.73 -10.38 11.37
CA LEU A 110 6.14 -10.93 10.08
C LEU A 110 5.77 -12.39 9.86
N ASP A 111 5.51 -13.16 10.92
CA ASP A 111 5.05 -14.54 10.82
C ASP A 111 3.65 -14.58 10.19
N HIS A 112 2.76 -13.71 10.65
CA HIS A 112 1.41 -13.53 10.08
C HIS A 112 1.46 -12.91 8.68
N TYR A 113 2.48 -12.09 8.40
CA TYR A 113 2.62 -11.49 7.08
C TYR A 113 2.94 -12.53 6.00
N ALA A 114 3.64 -13.62 6.34
CA ALA A 114 3.93 -14.70 5.40
C ALA A 114 2.64 -15.39 4.91
N GLU A 115 1.69 -15.65 5.81
CA GLU A 115 0.39 -16.21 5.43
C GLU A 115 -0.44 -15.22 4.61
N TYR A 116 -0.44 -13.94 4.99
CA TYR A 116 -1.10 -12.88 4.22
C TYR A 116 -0.55 -12.79 2.79
N MET A 117 0.77 -12.87 2.63
CA MET A 117 1.45 -12.93 1.33
C MET A 117 1.00 -14.12 0.49
N LYS A 118 0.87 -15.31 1.10
CA LYS A 118 0.35 -16.51 0.41
C LYS A 118 -1.09 -16.30 -0.08
N ARG A 119 -1.95 -15.73 0.77
CA ARG A 119 -3.33 -15.35 0.38
C ARG A 119 -3.33 -14.38 -0.79
N LYS A 120 -2.47 -13.35 -0.76
CA LYS A 120 -2.40 -12.35 -1.83
C LYS A 120 -1.85 -12.89 -3.14
N ARG A 121 -0.91 -13.83 -3.09
CA ARG A 121 -0.45 -14.57 -4.28
C ARG A 121 -1.61 -15.35 -4.90
N ASN A 122 -2.33 -16.13 -4.10
CA ASN A 122 -3.47 -16.90 -4.59
C ASN A 122 -4.57 -16.01 -5.18
N GLN A 123 -4.84 -14.85 -4.56
CA GLN A 123 -5.84 -13.90 -5.07
C GLN A 123 -5.41 -13.27 -6.40
N LEU A 124 -4.21 -12.69 -6.45
CA LEU A 124 -3.80 -11.84 -7.57
C LEU A 124 -3.22 -12.65 -8.73
N VAL A 125 -2.43 -13.69 -8.44
CA VAL A 125 -1.72 -14.46 -9.46
C VAL A 125 -2.56 -15.66 -9.88
N GLU A 126 -2.89 -16.54 -8.92
CA GLU A 126 -3.46 -17.85 -9.23
C GLU A 126 -4.95 -17.81 -9.62
N ARG A 127 -5.75 -16.94 -8.99
CA ARG A 127 -7.22 -16.88 -9.21
C ARG A 127 -7.64 -15.87 -10.25
N GLU A 128 -7.08 -14.67 -10.18
CA GLU A 128 -7.53 -13.55 -11.01
C GLU A 128 -6.68 -13.38 -12.29
N ASN A 129 -5.66 -14.22 -12.51
CA ASN A 129 -4.69 -14.10 -13.61
C ASN A 129 -4.18 -12.65 -13.80
N LYS A 130 -4.08 -11.88 -12.71
CA LYS A 130 -3.59 -10.50 -12.75
C LYS A 130 -2.07 -10.53 -12.78
N SER A 131 -1.48 -9.53 -13.43
CA SER A 131 -0.03 -9.40 -13.57
C SER A 131 0.71 -9.46 -12.22
N ASP A 132 1.79 -10.27 -12.19
CA ASP A 132 2.74 -10.43 -11.07
C ASP A 132 3.29 -9.11 -10.52
N ILE A 133 3.28 -8.06 -11.34
CA ILE A 133 3.71 -6.71 -10.97
C ILE A 133 2.97 -6.21 -9.72
N SER A 134 1.68 -6.53 -9.58
CA SER A 134 0.89 -6.10 -8.42
C SER A 134 1.37 -6.80 -7.14
N TYR A 135 1.80 -8.06 -7.25
CA TYR A 135 2.28 -8.86 -6.12
C TYR A 135 3.64 -8.38 -5.60
N ILE A 136 4.53 -7.88 -6.48
CA ILE A 136 5.85 -7.33 -6.11
C ILE A 136 5.75 -6.26 -5.01
N THR A 137 4.67 -5.48 -4.99
CA THR A 137 4.45 -4.43 -3.98
C THR A 137 4.45 -4.99 -2.55
N TYR A 138 3.91 -6.20 -2.37
CA TYR A 138 3.85 -6.85 -1.06
C TYR A 138 5.22 -7.38 -0.62
N GLY A 139 6.01 -7.92 -1.54
CA GLY A 139 7.42 -8.27 -1.27
C GLY A 139 8.28 -7.05 -0.90
N THR A 140 8.01 -5.92 -1.57
CA THR A 140 8.66 -4.65 -1.25
C THR A 140 8.27 -4.16 0.15
N PHE A 141 6.99 -4.29 0.54
CA PHE A 141 6.55 -3.97 1.90
C PHE A 141 7.21 -4.87 2.95
N LYS A 142 7.31 -6.20 2.71
CA LYS A 142 8.06 -7.11 3.59
C LYS A 142 9.49 -6.63 3.82
N SER A 143 10.17 -6.26 2.73
CA SER A 143 11.55 -5.75 2.80
C SER A 143 11.63 -4.44 3.60
N THR A 144 10.61 -3.59 3.48
CA THR A 144 10.49 -2.32 4.22
C THR A 144 10.40 -2.58 5.73
N ILE A 145 9.59 -3.56 6.17
CA ILE A 145 9.48 -3.93 7.59
C ILE A 145 10.76 -4.59 8.10
N LEU A 146 11.39 -5.47 7.32
CA LEU A 146 12.67 -6.08 7.70
C LEU A 146 13.79 -5.06 7.88
N ASP A 147 13.85 -4.06 7.00
CA ASP A 147 14.81 -2.96 7.12
C ASP A 147 14.52 -2.10 8.36
N PHE A 148 13.25 -1.85 8.68
CA PHE A 148 12.85 -1.15 9.90
C PHE A 148 13.25 -1.94 11.16
N GLU A 149 12.97 -3.25 11.20
CA GLU A 149 13.38 -4.13 12.30
C GLU A 149 14.89 -4.12 12.51
N ALA A 150 15.67 -4.23 11.43
CA ALA A 150 17.12 -4.27 11.49
C ALA A 150 17.73 -2.95 11.99
N GLU A 151 17.25 -1.81 11.50
CA GLU A 151 17.78 -0.50 11.90
C GLU A 151 17.48 -0.16 13.37
N ASN A 152 16.35 -0.63 13.90
CA ASN A 152 15.96 -0.38 15.29
C ASN A 152 16.36 -1.52 16.24
N ASP A 153 16.99 -2.59 15.74
CA ASP A 153 17.30 -3.81 16.47
C ASP A 153 16.10 -4.39 17.25
N VAL A 154 14.95 -4.46 16.59
CA VAL A 154 13.70 -4.97 17.17
C VAL A 154 13.11 -6.10 16.33
N LYS A 155 12.32 -6.96 17.00
CA LYS A 155 11.38 -7.86 16.35
C LYS A 155 9.97 -7.43 16.68
N LEU A 156 9.28 -6.89 15.68
CA LEU A 156 7.98 -6.27 15.87
C LEU A 156 6.94 -7.33 16.19
N LYS A 157 6.23 -7.14 17.29
CA LYS A 157 5.03 -7.89 17.64
C LYS A 157 3.79 -7.14 17.16
N ILE A 158 2.66 -7.84 17.13
CA ILE A 158 1.36 -7.22 16.78
C ILE A 158 1.03 -6.04 17.71
N SER A 159 1.31 -6.17 19.01
CA SER A 159 1.10 -5.11 20.02
C SER A 159 1.87 -3.83 19.70
N ASP A 160 3.07 -3.97 19.15
CA ASP A 160 4.01 -2.86 18.99
C ASP A 160 3.58 -1.92 17.85
N VAL A 161 2.83 -2.47 16.89
CA VAL A 161 2.44 -1.76 15.66
C VAL A 161 0.97 -1.31 15.65
N ALA A 162 0.15 -1.81 16.58
CA ALA A 162 -1.28 -1.54 16.64
C ALA A 162 -1.62 -0.22 17.37
N ASN A 163 -0.84 0.83 17.12
CA ASN A 163 -1.00 2.14 17.76
C ASN A 163 -0.51 3.29 16.85
N THR A 164 -0.96 4.51 17.14
CA THR A 164 -0.64 5.71 16.33
C THR A 164 0.82 6.14 16.46
N GLU A 165 1.46 5.91 17.61
CA GLU A 165 2.86 6.29 17.84
C GLU A 165 3.80 5.54 16.89
N TRP A 166 3.61 4.23 16.74
CA TRP A 166 4.36 3.45 15.78
C TRP A 166 4.10 3.89 14.34
N LEU A 167 2.85 4.25 13.98
CA LEU A 167 2.54 4.78 12.64
C LEU A 167 3.30 6.07 12.34
N ASN A 168 3.41 6.98 13.31
CA ASN A 168 4.20 8.20 13.19
C ASN A 168 5.68 7.89 12.98
N ASN A 169 6.24 7.03 13.83
CA ASN A 169 7.65 6.64 13.74
C ASN A 169 7.94 5.95 12.40
N PHE A 170 7.06 5.04 11.97
CA PHE A 170 7.19 4.34 10.70
C PHE A 170 7.03 5.29 9.50
N HIS A 171 6.06 6.20 9.51
CA HIS A 171 5.88 7.20 8.46
C HIS A 171 7.11 8.10 8.31
N LEU A 172 7.59 8.68 9.42
CA LEU A 172 8.82 9.49 9.43
C LEU A 172 10.04 8.69 8.97
N TRP A 173 10.08 7.40 9.33
CA TRP A 173 11.15 6.52 8.90
C TRP A 173 11.13 6.28 7.38
N LEU A 174 9.96 6.16 6.75
CA LEU A 174 9.86 5.95 5.29
C LEU A 174 10.37 7.15 4.47
N THR A 175 10.27 8.37 5.00
CA THR A 175 10.66 9.60 4.29
C THR A 175 12.16 9.91 4.38
N LYS A 176 12.89 9.25 5.29
CA LYS A 176 14.33 9.42 5.46
C LYS A 176 15.13 8.53 4.51
N LYS A 177 16.23 9.05 3.95
CA LYS A 177 17.16 8.31 3.08
C LYS A 177 17.95 7.30 3.91
N ARG A 178 18.11 6.07 3.40
CA ARG A 178 18.90 5.03 4.05
C ARG A 178 20.32 4.97 3.49
N PRO A 179 21.34 4.67 4.33
CA PRO A 179 22.64 4.27 3.84
C PRO A 179 22.55 2.91 3.12
N LYS A 180 23.62 2.50 2.42
CA LYS A 180 23.66 1.18 1.77
C LYS A 180 23.67 0.04 2.80
N GLU A 181 24.39 0.25 3.90
CA GLU A 181 24.56 -0.72 4.98
C GLU A 181 24.79 -0.04 6.32
N ILE A 182 24.54 -0.77 7.39
CA ILE A 182 24.78 -0.40 8.79
C ILE A 182 25.40 -1.56 9.56
N LEU A 183 26.03 -1.28 10.69
CA LEU A 183 26.46 -2.28 11.67
C LEU A 183 25.35 -2.46 12.72
N VAL A 184 24.83 -3.69 12.83
CA VAL A 184 23.85 -4.09 13.84
C VAL A 184 24.42 -5.30 14.57
N ASN A 185 24.63 -5.21 15.88
CA ASN A 185 25.19 -6.30 16.69
C ASN A 185 26.48 -6.90 16.10
N ASN A 186 27.41 -6.03 15.71
CA ASN A 186 28.70 -6.36 15.07
C ASN A 186 28.58 -7.13 13.74
N LYS A 187 27.41 -7.09 13.08
CA LYS A 187 27.19 -7.66 11.76
C LYS A 187 26.75 -6.58 10.77
N ILE A 188 27.27 -6.68 9.55
CA ILE A 188 26.89 -5.76 8.46
C ILE A 188 25.49 -6.15 7.97
N TYR A 189 24.54 -5.23 8.08
CA TYR A 189 23.22 -5.33 7.49
C TYR A 189 23.12 -4.44 6.25
N LYS A 190 22.76 -5.02 5.10
CA LYS A 190 22.55 -4.30 3.84
C LYS A 190 21.07 -3.98 3.65
N PHE A 191 20.74 -2.71 3.51
CA PHE A 191 19.36 -2.28 3.30
C PHE A 191 18.81 -2.78 1.96
N LYS A 192 17.58 -3.31 2.00
CA LYS A 192 16.86 -3.75 0.80
C LYS A 192 16.11 -2.61 0.13
N THR A 193 15.80 -1.57 0.90
CA THR A 193 15.05 -0.39 0.48
C THR A 193 15.90 0.87 0.64
N LYS A 194 15.74 1.83 -0.29
CA LYS A 194 16.53 3.08 -0.28
C LYS A 194 15.99 4.15 0.69
N GLY A 195 14.78 3.96 1.22
CA GLY A 195 14.02 5.00 1.91
C GLY A 195 13.77 6.23 1.01
N ASN A 196 13.68 7.41 1.62
CA ASN A 196 13.43 8.69 0.94
C ASN A 196 12.18 8.63 0.05
N LEU A 197 11.11 8.03 0.55
CA LEU A 197 9.89 7.82 -0.21
C LEU A 197 9.10 9.13 -0.35
N LYS A 198 8.58 9.37 -1.57
CA LYS A 198 7.58 10.41 -1.82
C LYS A 198 6.22 9.99 -1.24
N THR A 199 5.34 10.95 -0.95
CA THR A 199 4.04 10.71 -0.31
C THR A 199 3.20 9.62 -1.01
N ALA A 200 3.15 9.59 -2.35
CA ALA A 200 2.43 8.55 -3.07
C ALA A 200 3.02 7.13 -2.87
N SER A 201 4.33 7.01 -2.66
CA SER A 201 4.97 5.72 -2.35
C SER A 201 4.76 5.32 -0.90
N VAL A 202 4.73 6.30 0.02
CA VAL A 202 4.32 6.09 1.42
C VAL A 202 2.88 5.58 1.48
N ASP A 203 1.96 6.24 0.76
CA ASP A 203 0.55 5.84 0.65
C ASP A 203 0.41 4.37 0.23
N LYS A 204 1.22 3.93 -0.74
CA LYS A 204 1.23 2.53 -1.19
C LYS A 204 1.68 1.56 -0.10
N ARG A 205 2.67 1.94 0.74
CA ARG A 205 3.07 1.13 1.90
C ARG A 205 1.95 1.04 2.93
N PHE A 206 1.29 2.16 3.20
CA PHE A 206 0.14 2.20 4.11
C PHE A 206 -1.08 1.47 3.56
N GLU A 207 -1.30 1.43 2.24
CA GLU A 207 -2.36 0.65 1.62
C GLU A 207 -2.16 -0.86 1.84
N VAL A 208 -0.92 -1.36 1.68
CA VAL A 208 -0.58 -2.75 2.00
C VAL A 208 -0.75 -3.02 3.48
N LEU A 209 -0.30 -2.10 4.35
CA LEU A 209 -0.44 -2.19 5.79
C LEU A 209 -1.92 -2.25 6.21
N THR A 210 -2.79 -1.38 5.65
CA THR A 210 -4.25 -1.42 5.90
C THR A 210 -4.85 -2.75 5.48
N GLY A 211 -4.47 -3.27 4.31
CA GLY A 211 -4.91 -4.58 3.84
C GLY A 211 -4.45 -5.72 4.75
N PHE A 212 -3.24 -5.63 5.31
CA PHE A 212 -2.70 -6.62 6.23
C PHE A 212 -3.39 -6.55 7.61
N PHE A 213 -3.64 -5.35 8.13
CA PHE A 213 -4.37 -5.17 9.39
C PHE A 213 -5.83 -5.67 9.28
N GLY A 214 -6.47 -5.48 8.12
CA GLY A 214 -7.77 -6.11 7.85
C GLY A 214 -7.71 -7.64 7.96
N TYR A 215 -6.64 -8.26 7.48
CA TYR A 215 -6.40 -9.69 7.63
C TYR A 215 -6.13 -10.09 9.10
N LEU A 216 -5.33 -9.31 9.84
CA LEU A 216 -5.09 -9.56 11.27
C LEU A 216 -6.39 -9.50 12.09
N LYS A 217 -7.28 -8.55 11.75
CA LYS A 217 -8.60 -8.44 12.38
C LYS A 217 -9.49 -9.65 12.06
N GLU A 218 -9.52 -10.08 10.79
CA GLU A 218 -10.25 -11.30 10.37
C GLU A 218 -9.80 -12.54 11.15
N LYS A 219 -8.51 -12.58 11.53
CA LYS A 219 -7.91 -13.64 12.35
C LYS A 219 -8.03 -13.42 13.87
N ASN A 220 -8.77 -12.40 14.32
CA ASN A 220 -8.92 -12.01 15.73
C ASN A 220 -7.58 -11.71 16.45
N LEU A 221 -6.57 -11.24 15.71
CA LEU A 221 -5.24 -10.90 16.25
C LEU A 221 -5.16 -9.43 16.71
N ILE A 222 -6.03 -8.58 16.15
CA ILE A 222 -6.26 -7.20 16.58
C ILE A 222 -7.77 -6.95 16.72
N GLU A 223 -8.15 -6.05 17.62
CA GLU A 223 -9.55 -5.70 17.88
C GLU A 223 -10.06 -4.64 16.90
N ASP A 224 -9.20 -3.67 16.55
CA ASP A 224 -9.58 -2.53 15.71
C ASP A 224 -8.44 -2.10 14.78
N GLU A 225 -8.78 -1.78 13.54
CA GLU A 225 -7.91 -1.22 12.50
C GLU A 225 -8.32 0.19 12.06
N ARG A 226 -9.37 0.78 12.67
CA ARG A 226 -9.86 2.12 12.33
C ARG A 226 -8.81 3.20 12.56
N PHE A 227 -7.97 3.05 13.59
CA PHE A 227 -6.89 4.00 13.87
C PHE A 227 -5.96 4.18 12.65
N LEU A 228 -5.59 3.07 11.99
CA LEU A 228 -4.75 3.08 10.79
C LEU A 228 -5.45 3.71 9.59
N LYS A 229 -6.74 3.40 9.39
CA LYS A 229 -7.55 3.99 8.31
C LYS A 229 -7.68 5.51 8.48
N ASN A 230 -7.93 5.96 9.71
CA ASN A 230 -8.04 7.37 10.07
C ASN A 230 -6.70 8.09 9.93
N TYR A 231 -5.61 7.46 10.38
CA TYR A 231 -4.25 7.96 10.22
C TYR A 231 -3.93 8.22 8.75
N LYS A 232 -4.13 7.21 7.89
CA LYS A 232 -3.88 7.33 6.45
C LYS A 232 -4.64 8.52 5.84
N LYS A 233 -5.91 8.70 6.21
CA LYS A 233 -6.76 9.80 5.72
C LYS A 233 -6.27 11.18 6.16
N ARG A 234 -5.73 11.30 7.38
CA ARG A 234 -5.33 12.59 7.97
C ARG A 234 -3.89 12.97 7.64
N GLU A 235 -2.96 12.02 7.73
CA GLU A 235 -1.53 12.27 7.69
C GLU A 235 -0.90 12.05 6.30
N ILE A 236 -1.54 11.28 5.42
CA ILE A 236 -0.99 10.93 4.11
C ILE A 236 -1.81 11.62 3.02
N ILE A 237 -1.53 12.91 2.84
CA ILE A 237 -2.22 13.76 1.86
C ILE A 237 -1.43 13.77 0.56
N ILE A 238 -1.97 13.11 -0.48
CA ILE A 238 -1.39 13.16 -1.82
C ILE A 238 -1.93 14.40 -2.52
N ALA A 239 -1.06 15.40 -2.72
CA ALA A 239 -1.38 16.55 -3.55
C ALA A 239 -1.71 16.10 -4.98
N GLU A 240 -2.72 16.73 -5.58
CA GLU A 240 -3.03 16.53 -6.99
C GLU A 240 -1.84 16.98 -7.83
N LYS A 241 -1.46 16.16 -8.81
CA LYS A 241 -0.41 16.52 -9.74
C LYS A 241 -0.98 17.48 -10.76
N ILE A 242 -0.30 18.61 -10.96
CA ILE A 242 -0.54 19.47 -12.11
C ILE A 242 -0.36 18.62 -13.38
N LYS A 243 -1.42 18.52 -14.17
CA LYS A 243 -1.38 17.80 -15.44
C LYS A 243 -0.86 18.75 -16.51
N THR A 244 0.21 18.31 -17.16
CA THR A 244 0.76 18.94 -18.35
C THR A 244 0.45 18.04 -19.53
N THR A 245 -0.32 18.57 -20.48
CA THR A 245 -0.73 17.94 -21.74
C THR A 245 -0.46 18.92 -22.89
N LEU A 246 -0.54 18.47 -24.13
CA LEU A 246 -0.45 19.35 -25.31
C LEU A 246 -1.85 19.78 -25.77
N LEU A 247 -1.95 20.98 -26.31
CA LEU A 247 -3.08 21.45 -27.10
C LEU A 247 -2.97 20.91 -28.54
N ILE A 248 -4.05 20.97 -29.31
CA ILE A 248 -4.06 20.52 -30.71
C ILE A 248 -3.06 21.30 -31.56
N ASP A 249 -3.02 22.63 -31.43
CA ASP A 249 -2.08 23.47 -32.20
C ASP A 249 -0.62 23.12 -31.88
N GLU A 250 -0.30 22.89 -30.61
CA GLU A 250 1.04 22.49 -30.18
C GLU A 250 1.46 21.11 -30.70
N LEU A 251 0.50 20.18 -30.88
CA LEU A 251 0.77 18.90 -31.54
C LEU A 251 1.19 19.13 -32.99
N HIS A 252 0.50 20.03 -33.71
CA HIS A 252 0.82 20.36 -35.09
C HIS A 252 2.15 21.12 -35.21
N GLU A 253 2.42 22.06 -34.31
CA GLU A 253 3.72 22.76 -34.24
C GLU A 253 4.87 21.77 -34.04
N LEU A 254 4.75 20.86 -33.06
CA LEU A 254 5.76 19.84 -32.81
C LEU A 254 5.91 18.90 -34.01
N TYR A 255 4.81 18.50 -34.65
CA TYR A 255 4.86 17.65 -35.84
C TYR A 255 5.64 18.27 -37.00
N ASN A 256 5.41 19.56 -37.23
CA ASN A 256 6.03 20.32 -38.30
C ASN A 256 7.51 20.63 -38.04
N HIS A 257 7.90 20.73 -36.76
CA HIS A 257 9.30 20.90 -36.37
C HIS A 257 10.15 19.72 -36.86
N LYS A 258 11.26 20.00 -37.55
CA LYS A 258 12.17 18.99 -38.09
C LYS A 258 13.46 18.94 -37.29
N PHE A 259 13.83 17.74 -36.85
CA PHE A 259 15.14 17.44 -36.30
C PHE A 259 16.00 16.75 -37.35
N GLU A 260 17.28 17.11 -37.42
CA GLU A 260 18.26 16.40 -38.26
C GLU A 260 18.59 15.01 -37.68
N ASP A 261 18.48 14.87 -36.36
CA ASP A 261 18.71 13.61 -35.66
C ASP A 261 17.54 12.64 -35.89
N VAL A 262 17.84 11.52 -36.54
CA VAL A 262 16.86 10.46 -36.87
C VAL A 262 16.20 9.87 -35.62
N THR A 263 16.93 9.74 -34.51
CA THR A 263 16.38 9.24 -33.26
C THR A 263 15.40 10.24 -32.67
N PHE A 264 15.69 11.53 -32.78
CA PHE A 264 14.79 12.59 -32.30
C PHE A 264 13.50 12.61 -33.13
N GLU A 265 13.60 12.50 -34.46
CA GLU A 265 12.42 12.37 -35.33
C GLU A 265 11.58 11.14 -34.97
N GLN A 266 12.19 9.98 -34.78
CA GLN A 266 11.48 8.75 -34.42
C GLN A 266 10.78 8.87 -33.05
N VAL A 267 11.46 9.40 -32.04
CA VAL A 267 10.87 9.57 -30.69
C VAL A 267 9.77 10.63 -30.70
N LYS A 268 9.93 11.71 -31.47
CA LYS A 268 8.89 12.72 -31.67
C LYS A 268 7.64 12.11 -32.30
N LEU A 269 7.79 11.37 -33.38
CA LEU A 269 6.67 10.70 -34.06
C LEU A 269 5.99 9.69 -33.12
N LEU A 270 6.75 8.91 -32.35
CA LEU A 270 6.19 7.97 -31.37
C LEU A 270 5.41 8.69 -30.26
N PHE A 271 5.92 9.81 -29.76
CA PHE A 271 5.22 10.62 -28.75
C PHE A 271 3.91 11.21 -29.31
N LEU A 272 3.96 11.82 -30.50
CA LEU A 272 2.77 12.33 -31.19
C LEU A 272 1.75 11.24 -31.48
N PHE A 273 2.19 10.05 -31.89
CA PHE A 273 1.30 8.90 -32.05
C PHE A 273 0.57 8.56 -30.74
N SER A 274 1.28 8.55 -29.59
CA SER A 274 0.65 8.37 -28.28
C SER A 274 -0.35 9.49 -27.95
N CYS A 275 -0.05 10.74 -28.30
CA CYS A 275 -0.97 11.88 -28.15
C CYS A 275 -2.25 11.74 -28.98
N LEU A 276 -2.16 11.15 -30.18
CA LEU A 276 -3.28 11.02 -31.11
C LEU A 276 -4.12 9.76 -30.89
N THR A 277 -3.63 8.80 -30.10
CA THR A 277 -4.27 7.48 -29.95
C THR A 277 -4.56 7.08 -28.50
N GLY A 278 -3.94 7.73 -27.52
CA GLY A 278 -4.13 7.40 -26.12
C GLY A 278 -3.44 6.10 -25.66
N PHE A 279 -2.55 5.55 -26.49
CA PHE A 279 -1.84 4.31 -26.22
C PHE A 279 -1.01 4.41 -24.94
N ARG A 280 -1.05 3.35 -24.12
CA ARG A 280 -0.07 3.16 -23.04
C ARG A 280 1.25 2.68 -23.65
N TRP A 281 2.33 2.83 -22.88
CA TRP A 281 3.63 2.30 -23.28
C TRP A 281 3.58 0.80 -23.64
N LYS A 282 2.87 0.01 -22.85
CA LYS A 282 2.71 -1.42 -23.14
C LYS A 282 1.93 -1.70 -24.43
N ASP A 283 0.98 -0.83 -24.78
CA ASP A 283 0.23 -0.94 -26.04
C ASP A 283 1.15 -0.61 -27.24
N ILE A 284 2.17 0.24 -27.05
CA ILE A 284 3.24 0.49 -28.02
C ILE A 284 4.17 -0.74 -28.14
N GLU A 285 4.56 -1.35 -27.01
CA GLU A 285 5.42 -2.55 -26.98
C GLU A 285 4.79 -3.74 -27.70
N GLU A 286 3.47 -3.90 -27.57
CA GLU A 286 2.70 -5.02 -28.11
C GLU A 286 1.93 -4.63 -29.38
N PHE A 287 2.30 -3.52 -30.04
CA PHE A 287 1.63 -3.07 -31.25
C PHE A 287 1.79 -4.09 -32.39
N ASP A 288 0.67 -4.41 -33.03
CA ASP A 288 0.64 -5.28 -34.21
C ASP A 288 -0.29 -4.70 -35.27
N LYS A 289 0.26 -4.45 -36.47
CA LYS A 289 -0.50 -3.86 -37.58
C LYS A 289 -1.69 -4.72 -38.01
N ASP A 290 -1.66 -6.03 -37.75
CA ASP A 290 -2.74 -6.96 -38.09
C ASP A 290 -4.02 -6.69 -37.27
N PHE A 291 -3.91 -5.92 -36.17
CA PHE A 291 -5.06 -5.46 -35.39
C PHE A 291 -5.71 -4.17 -35.93
N ILE A 292 -5.21 -3.63 -37.05
CA ILE A 292 -5.85 -2.52 -37.76
C ILE A 292 -6.98 -3.06 -38.64
N SER A 293 -8.16 -2.46 -38.53
CA SER A 293 -9.33 -2.80 -39.35
C SER A 293 -10.12 -1.55 -39.75
N ASP A 294 -10.97 -1.67 -40.76
CA ASP A 294 -11.92 -0.62 -41.11
C ASP A 294 -13.22 -0.76 -40.31
N MET A 295 -13.73 0.38 -39.81
CA MET A 295 -15.01 0.46 -39.12
C MET A 295 -15.68 1.78 -39.47
N LYS A 296 -16.88 1.72 -40.07
CA LYS A 296 -17.66 2.90 -40.49
C LYS A 296 -16.83 3.92 -41.31
N GLY A 297 -15.98 3.43 -42.22
CA GLY A 297 -15.14 4.27 -43.07
C GLY A 297 -13.91 4.89 -42.40
N ARG A 298 -13.56 4.46 -41.18
CA ARG A 298 -12.33 4.88 -40.48
C ARG A 298 -11.48 3.68 -40.11
N LYS A 299 -10.15 3.84 -40.18
CA LYS A 299 -9.21 2.85 -39.63
C LYS A 299 -9.28 2.88 -38.10
N VAL A 300 -9.36 1.71 -37.50
CA VAL A 300 -9.38 1.53 -36.05
C VAL A 300 -8.40 0.44 -35.64
N TYR A 301 -7.81 0.60 -34.46
CA TYR A 301 -6.98 -0.41 -33.82
C TYR A 301 -7.79 -1.15 -32.75
N LYS A 302 -7.96 -2.46 -32.94
CA LYS A 302 -8.73 -3.32 -32.04
C LYS A 302 -7.79 -4.23 -31.28
N HIS A 303 -7.58 -3.96 -30.00
CA HIS A 303 -6.75 -4.81 -29.17
C HIS A 303 -7.39 -5.06 -27.82
N ILE A 304 -7.08 -6.21 -27.24
CA ILE A 304 -7.44 -6.48 -25.86
C ILE A 304 -6.30 -5.93 -25.01
N ALA A 305 -6.58 -4.87 -24.25
CA ALA A 305 -5.57 -4.27 -23.39
C ALA A 305 -4.95 -5.36 -22.48
N SER A 306 -3.62 -5.40 -22.42
CA SER A 306 -2.89 -6.52 -21.81
C SER A 306 -3.17 -6.75 -20.34
N LYS A 307 -3.66 -5.73 -19.62
CA LYS A 307 -4.12 -5.85 -18.22
C LYS A 307 -5.51 -6.47 -18.08
N THR A 308 -6.33 -6.44 -19.12
CA THR A 308 -7.72 -6.96 -19.14
C THR A 308 -7.89 -8.22 -20.00
N ARG A 309 -6.81 -8.68 -20.65
CA ARG A 309 -6.77 -9.89 -21.49
C ARG A 309 -7.35 -11.13 -20.80
N ASN A 310 -7.21 -11.22 -19.48
CA ASN A 310 -7.55 -12.42 -18.73
C ASN A 310 -8.77 -12.25 -17.78
N THR A 311 -9.42 -11.09 -17.75
CA THR A 311 -10.54 -10.83 -16.82
C THR A 311 -11.86 -10.57 -17.52
N ASN A 312 -11.90 -9.68 -18.53
CA ASN A 312 -13.16 -9.22 -19.12
C ASN A 312 -13.21 -9.32 -20.66
N GLY A 313 -12.09 -9.65 -21.34
CA GLY A 313 -12.04 -9.77 -22.80
C GLY A 313 -12.45 -8.50 -23.58
N LYS A 314 -12.59 -7.36 -22.91
CA LYS A 314 -13.06 -6.11 -23.53
C LYS A 314 -12.02 -5.64 -24.55
N VAL A 315 -12.45 -5.63 -25.81
CA VAL A 315 -11.68 -5.10 -26.94
C VAL A 315 -11.72 -3.58 -26.86
N ALA A 316 -10.57 -2.95 -26.64
CA ALA A 316 -10.43 -1.52 -26.83
C ALA A 316 -10.39 -1.26 -28.34
N THR A 317 -11.26 -0.38 -28.82
CA THR A 317 -11.30 0.04 -30.22
C THR A 317 -10.88 1.50 -30.28
N ILE A 318 -9.72 1.77 -30.87
CA ILE A 318 -9.15 3.12 -30.94
C ILE A 318 -9.27 3.61 -32.37
N PRO A 319 -10.04 4.67 -32.65
CA PRO A 319 -10.08 5.26 -33.98
C PRO A 319 -8.77 5.99 -34.28
N PHE A 320 -8.30 5.87 -35.52
CA PHE A 320 -7.17 6.64 -36.02
C PHE A 320 -7.66 7.85 -36.81
N CYS A 321 -7.06 9.00 -36.54
CA CYS A 321 -7.09 10.15 -37.43
C CYS A 321 -6.04 9.97 -38.53
N ASP A 322 -6.16 10.76 -39.60
CA ASP A 322 -5.31 10.61 -40.79
C ASP A 322 -3.83 10.90 -40.46
N LEU A 323 -3.57 11.85 -39.55
CA LEU A 323 -2.22 12.11 -39.05
C LEU A 323 -1.61 10.92 -38.28
N ALA A 324 -2.42 10.16 -37.52
CA ALA A 324 -1.92 8.98 -36.83
C ALA A 324 -1.52 7.88 -37.83
N ILE A 325 -2.26 7.74 -38.95
CA ILE A 325 -1.94 6.82 -40.04
C ILE A 325 -0.65 7.26 -40.74
N GLU A 326 -0.52 8.54 -41.07
CA GLU A 326 0.71 9.08 -41.67
C GLU A 326 1.95 8.82 -40.79
N ILE A 327 1.80 8.96 -39.47
CA ILE A 327 2.88 8.65 -38.52
C ILE A 327 3.23 7.15 -38.52
N LEU A 328 2.23 6.26 -38.59
CA LEU A 328 2.49 4.82 -38.69
C LEU A 328 3.28 4.47 -39.94
N GLU A 329 2.92 5.05 -41.08
CA GLU A 329 3.63 4.86 -42.36
C GLU A 329 5.08 5.36 -42.27
N LYS A 330 5.30 6.54 -41.69
CA LYS A 330 6.66 7.08 -41.46
C LYS A 330 7.51 6.23 -40.52
N LEU A 331 6.87 5.51 -39.61
CA LEU A 331 7.52 4.59 -38.68
C LEU A 331 7.54 3.15 -39.20
N ASP A 332 7.12 2.91 -40.44
CA ASP A 332 7.03 1.57 -41.06
C ASP A 332 6.28 0.55 -40.18
N TYR A 333 5.20 1.02 -39.54
CA TYR A 333 4.40 0.25 -38.58
C TYR A 333 5.19 -0.38 -37.42
N ASN A 334 6.42 0.07 -37.17
CA ASN A 334 7.26 -0.42 -36.08
C ASN A 334 7.39 0.64 -34.99
N LEU A 335 6.56 0.51 -33.96
CA LEU A 335 6.48 1.47 -32.85
C LEU A 335 7.48 1.15 -31.72
N PHE A 336 7.79 -0.12 -31.47
CA PHE A 336 8.66 -0.50 -30.36
C PHE A 336 10.13 -0.61 -30.78
N ARG A 337 10.79 0.55 -30.81
CA ARG A 337 12.21 0.67 -31.22
C ARG A 337 13.18 0.85 -30.05
N PHE A 338 12.68 1.39 -28.93
CA PHE A 338 13.51 1.77 -27.79
C PHE A 338 12.83 1.42 -26.47
N SER A 339 13.62 1.27 -25.40
CA SER A 339 13.05 1.10 -24.05
C SER A 339 12.37 2.37 -23.55
N ASN A 340 11.34 2.24 -22.71
CA ASN A 340 10.60 3.38 -22.14
C ASN A 340 11.52 4.44 -21.49
N GLY A 341 12.53 3.97 -20.76
CA GLY A 341 13.48 4.84 -20.08
C GLY A 341 14.32 5.65 -21.06
N TYR A 342 14.80 5.01 -22.13
CA TYR A 342 15.53 5.68 -23.19
C TYR A 342 14.65 6.69 -23.94
N THR A 343 13.45 6.28 -24.35
CA THR A 343 12.50 7.13 -25.07
C THR A 343 12.18 8.40 -24.30
N ASN A 344 11.87 8.32 -23.00
CA ASN A 344 11.59 9.53 -22.21
C ASN A 344 12.81 10.44 -22.05
N ARG A 345 14.02 9.87 -21.95
CA ARG A 345 15.24 10.68 -21.90
C ARG A 345 15.42 11.45 -23.20
N VAL A 346 15.30 10.78 -24.35
CA VAL A 346 15.40 11.43 -25.67
C VAL A 346 14.28 12.45 -25.87
N LEU A 347 13.07 12.14 -25.42
CA LEU A 347 11.91 13.05 -25.48
C LEU A 347 12.19 14.37 -24.72
N HIS A 348 12.77 14.31 -23.53
CA HIS A 348 13.12 15.55 -22.82
C HIS A 348 14.18 16.36 -23.57
N GLU A 349 15.20 15.71 -24.14
CA GLU A 349 16.24 16.40 -24.90
C GLU A 349 15.70 17.03 -26.20
N LEU A 350 14.85 16.32 -26.95
CA LEU A 350 14.28 16.85 -28.19
C LEU A 350 13.33 18.01 -27.91
N LEU A 351 12.48 17.92 -26.88
CA LEU A 351 11.54 18.99 -26.52
C LEU A 351 12.27 20.22 -25.98
N LYS A 352 13.41 20.03 -25.30
CA LYS A 352 14.29 21.12 -24.92
C LYS A 352 14.92 21.79 -26.14
N LYS A 353 15.39 21.01 -27.12
CA LYS A 353 15.99 21.55 -28.36
C LYS A 353 14.98 22.27 -29.26
N SER A 354 13.71 21.85 -29.29
CA SER A 354 12.69 22.52 -30.11
C SER A 354 12.33 23.91 -29.61
N ASN A 355 12.61 24.21 -28.34
CA ASN A 355 12.22 25.45 -27.64
C ASN A 355 10.71 25.74 -27.55
N LEU A 356 9.84 24.81 -27.98
CA LEU A 356 8.39 24.99 -28.03
C LEU A 356 7.72 24.98 -26.64
N PHE A 357 8.32 24.32 -25.65
CA PHE A 357 7.70 24.06 -24.32
C PHE A 357 8.57 24.55 -23.15
N ASN A 358 9.14 25.75 -23.30
CA ASN A 358 10.11 26.36 -22.39
C ASN A 358 9.49 27.25 -21.29
N GLU A 359 8.17 27.35 -21.23
CA GLU A 359 7.47 28.09 -20.20
C GLU A 359 7.64 27.44 -18.82
N THR A 360 7.65 28.28 -17.78
CA THR A 360 7.76 27.82 -16.39
C THR A 360 6.40 27.41 -15.87
N THR A 361 6.29 26.20 -15.36
CA THR A 361 5.04 25.66 -14.80
C THR A 361 4.89 25.97 -13.31
N LEU A 362 3.69 25.75 -12.77
CA LEU A 362 3.44 25.79 -11.33
C LEU A 362 4.02 24.57 -10.58
N ALA A 363 4.39 23.50 -11.30
CA ALA A 363 4.96 22.31 -10.70
C ALA A 363 6.38 22.57 -10.19
N GLN A 364 6.68 22.10 -8.98
CA GLN A 364 7.93 22.35 -8.29
C GLN A 364 8.59 21.07 -7.84
N ASP A 365 9.93 21.05 -7.89
CA ASP A 365 10.72 20.00 -7.27
C ASP A 365 10.57 20.09 -5.76
N THR A 366 10.08 19.01 -5.15
CA THR A 366 9.79 18.95 -3.72
C THR A 366 11.00 19.16 -2.80
N LYS A 367 12.22 19.03 -3.32
CA LYS A 367 13.46 19.16 -2.52
C LYS A 367 14.11 20.52 -2.69
N THR A 368 14.14 21.03 -3.91
CA THR A 368 14.85 22.27 -4.26
C THR A 368 13.92 23.48 -4.39
N GLY A 369 12.60 23.27 -4.46
CA GLY A 369 11.62 24.32 -4.73
C GLY A 369 11.67 24.86 -6.16
N ARG A 370 12.58 24.36 -7.01
CA ARG A 370 12.72 24.80 -8.39
C ARG A 370 11.45 24.48 -9.16
N ARG A 371 10.90 25.48 -9.86
CA ARG A 371 9.82 25.28 -10.83
C ARG A 371 10.34 24.57 -12.07
N PHE A 372 9.59 23.58 -12.54
CA PHE A 372 9.91 22.85 -13.75
C PHE A 372 9.48 23.64 -14.98
N LYS A 373 10.29 23.57 -16.04
CA LYS A 373 9.87 23.90 -17.39
C LYS A 373 8.90 22.86 -17.91
N ARG A 374 8.02 23.24 -18.83
CA ARG A 374 6.96 22.33 -19.30
C ARG A 374 7.51 21.08 -19.96
N TYR A 375 8.55 21.20 -20.79
CA TYR A 375 9.21 20.05 -21.41
C TYR A 375 9.73 19.00 -20.39
N GLU A 376 10.08 19.41 -19.17
CA GLU A 376 10.58 18.50 -18.12
C GLU A 376 9.48 17.60 -17.54
N LEU A 377 8.22 17.94 -17.77
CA LEU A 377 7.04 17.21 -17.29
C LEU A 377 6.41 16.33 -18.36
N LEU A 378 6.79 16.51 -19.62
CA LEU A 378 6.27 15.79 -20.78
C LEU A 378 7.00 14.44 -20.94
N THR A 379 6.28 13.37 -20.65
CA THR A 379 6.75 11.99 -20.80
C THR A 379 5.82 11.24 -21.76
N MET A 380 6.18 10.04 -22.21
CA MET A 380 5.29 9.20 -23.03
C MET A 380 3.90 9.00 -22.39
N HIS A 381 3.81 8.98 -21.06
CA HIS A 381 2.52 8.88 -20.37
C HIS A 381 1.63 10.12 -20.61
N LYS A 382 2.23 11.29 -20.86
CA LYS A 382 1.51 12.52 -21.19
C LYS A 382 0.89 12.51 -22.57
N GLY A 383 1.30 11.61 -23.47
CA GLY A 383 0.58 11.40 -24.74
C GLY A 383 -0.84 10.92 -24.48
N ARG A 384 -0.99 9.91 -23.61
CA ARG A 384 -2.32 9.45 -23.20
C ARG A 384 -3.14 10.51 -22.47
N ASP A 385 -2.52 11.26 -21.56
CA ASP A 385 -3.21 12.37 -20.88
C ASP A 385 -3.70 13.40 -21.92
N THR A 386 -2.87 13.74 -22.90
CA THR A 386 -3.15 14.67 -24.00
C THR A 386 -4.33 14.21 -24.85
N PHE A 387 -4.34 12.94 -25.26
CA PHE A 387 -5.46 12.35 -26.01
C PHE A 387 -6.78 12.53 -25.27
N ILE A 388 -6.79 12.19 -23.98
CA ILE A 388 -8.00 12.26 -23.16
C ILE A 388 -8.45 13.70 -22.96
N THR A 389 -7.56 14.61 -22.58
CA THR A 389 -7.93 16.01 -22.27
C THR A 389 -8.47 16.75 -23.48
N ASN A 390 -8.02 16.43 -24.70
CA ASN A 390 -8.52 17.06 -25.91
C ASN A 390 -9.86 16.47 -26.40
N LEU A 391 -10.23 15.25 -25.97
CA LEU A 391 -11.45 14.57 -26.40
C LEU A 391 -12.56 14.54 -25.34
N ILE A 392 -12.25 14.78 -24.07
CA ILE A 392 -13.19 14.54 -22.96
C ILE A 392 -14.46 15.38 -23.03
N ASP A 393 -14.40 16.54 -23.67
CA ASP A 393 -15.54 17.46 -23.81
C ASP A 393 -16.26 17.32 -25.16
N THR A 394 -15.68 16.60 -26.12
CA THR A 394 -16.22 16.47 -27.49
C THR A 394 -16.73 15.07 -27.79
N VAL A 395 -16.22 14.05 -27.10
CA VAL A 395 -16.55 12.65 -27.32
C VAL A 395 -17.43 12.14 -26.17
N PRO A 396 -18.54 11.43 -26.44
CA PRO A 396 -19.33 10.79 -25.41
C PRO A 396 -18.46 9.95 -24.46
N LEU A 397 -18.64 10.12 -23.15
CA LEU A 397 -17.73 9.53 -22.15
C LEU A 397 -17.66 8.00 -22.24
N ASN A 398 -18.75 7.34 -22.61
CA ASN A 398 -18.79 5.89 -22.84
C ASN A 398 -17.88 5.46 -24.00
N GLU A 399 -17.82 6.24 -25.08
CA GLU A 399 -16.92 5.99 -26.20
C GLU A 399 -15.47 6.26 -25.81
N LEU A 400 -15.19 7.40 -25.17
CA LEU A 400 -13.83 7.72 -24.73
C LEU A 400 -13.30 6.69 -23.71
N MET A 401 -14.15 6.18 -22.82
CA MET A 401 -13.82 5.06 -21.93
C MET A 401 -13.46 3.79 -22.71
N SER A 402 -14.16 3.50 -23.82
CA SER A 402 -13.84 2.38 -24.72
C SER A 402 -12.48 2.56 -25.39
N TYR A 403 -12.24 3.74 -25.99
CA TYR A 403 -10.97 4.06 -26.68
C TYR A 403 -9.79 3.89 -25.73
N THR A 404 -9.94 4.35 -24.50
CA THR A 404 -8.85 4.38 -23.53
C THR A 404 -8.84 3.17 -22.61
N SER A 405 -9.77 2.21 -22.75
CA SER A 405 -9.92 1.06 -21.86
C SER A 405 -9.94 1.46 -20.37
N HIS A 406 -10.78 2.44 -20.00
CA HIS A 406 -11.10 2.75 -18.61
C HIS A 406 -12.37 1.99 -18.19
N GLU A 407 -12.30 1.28 -17.05
CA GLU A 407 -13.48 0.58 -16.51
C GLU A 407 -14.35 1.48 -15.63
N LYS A 408 -13.75 2.45 -14.94
CA LYS A 408 -14.43 3.31 -13.96
C LYS A 408 -14.46 4.75 -14.46
N LEU A 409 -15.66 5.34 -14.53
CA LEU A 409 -15.83 6.74 -14.91
C LEU A 409 -15.03 7.70 -14.02
N SER A 410 -14.92 7.40 -12.72
CA SER A 410 -14.15 8.20 -11.75
C SER A 410 -12.66 8.33 -12.08
N THR A 411 -12.11 7.44 -12.92
CA THR A 411 -10.73 7.57 -13.40
C THR A 411 -10.60 8.54 -14.56
N LEU A 412 -11.62 8.64 -15.41
CA LEU A 412 -11.71 9.59 -16.52
C LEU A 412 -12.06 11.00 -16.03
N GLN A 413 -12.90 11.12 -14.99
CA GLN A 413 -13.27 12.41 -14.39
C GLN A 413 -12.08 13.25 -13.92
N LYS A 414 -10.92 12.63 -13.65
CA LYS A 414 -9.69 13.32 -13.28
C LYS A 414 -9.12 14.18 -14.41
N TYR A 415 -9.56 14.00 -15.65
CA TYR A 415 -9.10 14.73 -16.83
C TYR A 415 -10.05 15.86 -17.23
N ILE A 416 -11.24 15.92 -16.62
CA ILE A 416 -12.22 16.97 -16.90
C ILE A 416 -11.68 18.29 -16.34
N ASP A 417 -11.64 19.30 -17.19
CA ASP A 417 -11.35 20.66 -16.79
C ASP A 417 -12.62 21.29 -16.18
N LYS A 418 -12.67 21.33 -14.85
CA LYS A 418 -13.83 21.84 -14.10
C LYS A 418 -13.96 23.36 -14.11
N SER A 419 -13.00 24.07 -14.71
CA SER A 419 -13.00 25.53 -14.77
C SER A 419 -13.68 26.10 -16.01
N ARG A 420 -14.11 25.22 -16.94
CA ARG A 420 -14.79 25.63 -18.18
C ARG A 420 -16.23 26.09 -17.91
N ASP A 421 -16.64 27.10 -18.64
CA ASP A 421 -18.02 27.59 -18.63
C ASP A 421 -19.00 26.56 -19.19
N ILE A 422 -20.24 26.61 -18.70
CA ILE A 422 -21.32 25.76 -19.17
C ILE A 422 -21.70 26.19 -20.58
N ASN A 423 -21.70 25.25 -21.54
CA ASN A 423 -22.17 25.52 -22.90
C ASN A 423 -23.69 25.26 -23.00
N PRO A 424 -24.55 26.30 -23.09
CA PRO A 424 -26.00 26.13 -23.17
C PRO A 424 -26.44 25.54 -24.51
N GLU A 425 -25.63 25.59 -25.57
CA GLU A 425 -25.98 25.08 -26.91
C GLU A 425 -26.35 23.61 -26.90
N PHE A 426 -25.85 22.81 -25.96
CA PHE A 426 -26.22 21.39 -25.90
C PHE A 426 -27.71 21.16 -25.59
N VAL A 427 -28.42 22.12 -24.96
CA VAL A 427 -29.86 21.98 -24.66
C VAL A 427 -30.74 22.22 -25.89
N THR A 428 -30.21 22.91 -26.91
CA THR A 428 -30.95 23.24 -28.14
C THR A 428 -31.29 21.99 -28.96
N ILE A 429 -30.69 20.84 -28.65
CA ILE A 429 -31.09 19.54 -29.21
C ILE A 429 -32.57 19.22 -28.95
N PHE A 430 -33.17 19.80 -27.91
CA PHE A 430 -34.58 19.68 -27.58
C PHE A 430 -35.45 20.77 -28.18
N ASP A 431 -34.86 21.74 -28.88
CA ASP A 431 -35.62 22.77 -29.57
C ASP A 431 -36.47 22.12 -30.67
N LYS A 432 -37.63 22.74 -30.94
CA LYS A 432 -38.50 22.27 -32.00
C LYS A 432 -37.75 22.38 -33.32
N LYS A 433 -37.63 21.25 -34.05
CA LYS A 433 -37.11 21.26 -35.43
C LYS A 433 -38.01 22.15 -36.27
N ALA A 434 -37.40 23.12 -36.96
CA ALA A 434 -38.07 24.00 -37.91
C ALA A 434 -38.58 23.24 -39.13
#